data_AF-A0A0D0DB49-F1
#
_entry.id   AF-A0A0D0DB49-F1
#
_cell.length_a   1.000
_cell.length_b   1.000
_cell.length_c   1.000
_cell.angle_alpha   90.00
_cell.angle_beta   90.00
_cell.angle_gamma   90.00
#
_symmetry.space_group_name_H-M   'P 1'
#
loop_
_entity.id
_entity.type
_entity.pdbx_description
1 polymer ?
#
loop_
_entity_poly.entity_id
_entity_poly.type
_entity_poly.pdbx_seq_one_letter_code
_entity_poly.pdbx_strand_id
1 'polypeptide(L)'
;QPTIDTLSSFITYMCHHLEPRSARTYLSGIVNELEPFYPSTREIRQSHLVTRTLKGSFRRFSSPLLHKQPLTRAHLLTIMDQTPRHITHDHLLFCAQVESGFFGLLRLGELVWPDKVALRDFLKLSMRLSVVLTDDTYGFELAREKADDRFEGNVVLIQHSELSPDPLTTFQQYLASRDQRFPTHPQLWLRASGSVPTRSWFISMLHGFFPKSIAGHSMCAGGTTSLAAAGVPPDRIR
;
A
#
# COMPACT_ATOMS: atom_id res chain seq x y z
N GLN A 1 36.32 -0.51 -7.78
CA GLN A 1 35.91 0.90 -7.59
C GLN A 1 35.08 1.34 -8.78
N PRO A 2 33.88 1.92 -8.58
CA PRO A 2 33.09 2.48 -9.67
C PRO A 2 33.77 3.73 -10.26
N THR A 3 33.67 3.92 -11.58
CA THR A 3 34.11 5.11 -12.31
C THR A 3 32.92 5.81 -12.96
N ILE A 4 33.12 7.06 -13.38
CA ILE A 4 32.11 7.85 -14.11
C ILE A 4 31.59 7.05 -15.32
N ASP A 5 32.49 6.49 -16.14
CA ASP A 5 32.12 5.74 -17.34
C ASP A 5 31.37 4.45 -17.02
N THR A 6 31.75 3.74 -15.96
CA THR A 6 31.04 2.51 -15.56
C THR A 6 29.61 2.80 -15.12
N LEU A 7 29.37 3.87 -14.36
CA LEU A 7 28.02 4.26 -13.94
C LEU A 7 27.19 4.76 -15.14
N SER A 8 27.78 5.54 -16.05
CA SER A 8 27.10 5.98 -17.28
C SER A 8 26.77 4.82 -18.22
N SER A 9 27.69 3.86 -18.38
CA SER A 9 27.46 2.65 -19.17
C SER A 9 26.35 1.79 -18.55
N PHE A 10 26.37 1.62 -17.22
CA PHE A 10 25.30 0.95 -16.49
C PHE A 10 23.94 1.60 -16.73
N ILE A 11 23.84 2.94 -16.62
CA ILE A 11 22.58 3.66 -16.88
C ILE A 11 22.08 3.37 -18.29
N THR A 12 22.96 3.50 -19.29
CA THR A 12 22.58 3.32 -20.69
C THR A 12 22.10 1.89 -20.94
N TYR A 13 22.87 0.90 -20.49
CA TYR A 13 22.51 -0.52 -20.59
C TYR A 13 21.17 -0.83 -19.91
N MET A 14 20.98 -0.38 -18.66
CA MET A 14 19.74 -0.66 -17.92
C MET A 14 18.53 0.03 -18.56
N CYS A 15 18.68 1.24 -19.09
CA CYS A 15 17.57 1.95 -19.74
C CYS A 15 17.12 1.33 -21.08
N HIS A 16 17.94 0.44 -21.68
CA HIS A 16 17.49 -0.36 -22.83
C HIS A 16 16.53 -1.49 -22.42
N HIS A 17 16.59 -1.93 -21.17
CA HIS A 17 15.81 -3.07 -20.68
C HIS A 17 14.74 -2.68 -19.65
N LEU A 18 14.86 -1.50 -19.04
CA LEU A 18 14.03 -1.02 -17.94
C LEU A 18 13.71 0.47 -18.09
N GLU A 19 12.67 0.90 -17.39
CA GLU A 19 12.31 2.32 -17.32
C GLU A 19 13.39 3.14 -16.57
N PRO A 20 13.75 4.35 -17.05
CA PRO A 20 14.85 5.15 -16.48
C PRO A 20 14.76 5.46 -14.97
N ARG A 21 13.57 5.57 -14.38
CA ARG A 21 13.42 5.74 -12.92
C ARG A 21 13.86 4.48 -12.19
N SER A 22 13.57 3.30 -12.73
CA SER A 22 14.06 2.03 -12.15
C SER A 22 15.58 1.97 -12.19
N ALA A 23 16.19 2.30 -13.33
CA ALA A 23 17.66 2.39 -13.46
C ALA A 23 18.27 3.39 -12.47
N ARG A 24 17.63 4.55 -12.27
CA ARG A 24 18.05 5.56 -11.28
C ARG A 24 17.95 5.05 -9.84
N THR A 25 16.90 4.30 -9.50
CA THR A 25 16.74 3.69 -8.18
C THR A 25 17.81 2.64 -7.92
N TYR A 26 18.07 1.76 -8.89
CA TYR A 26 19.14 0.76 -8.78
C TYR A 26 20.51 1.41 -8.66
N LEU A 27 20.80 2.45 -9.45
CA LEU A 27 22.03 3.21 -9.32
C LEU A 27 22.18 3.81 -7.92
N SER A 28 21.09 4.32 -7.33
CA SER A 28 21.12 4.84 -5.95
C SER A 28 21.42 3.74 -4.94
N GLY A 29 20.83 2.55 -5.10
CA GLY A 29 21.10 1.38 -4.27
C GLY A 29 22.56 0.91 -4.38
N ILE A 30 23.07 0.75 -5.60
CA ILE A 30 24.47 0.39 -5.86
C ILE A 30 25.42 1.39 -5.20
N VAL A 31 25.15 2.69 -5.32
CA VAL A 31 25.98 3.74 -4.74
C VAL A 31 25.95 3.68 -3.21
N ASN A 32 24.79 3.45 -2.60
CA ASN A 32 24.67 3.31 -1.14
C ASN A 32 25.42 2.08 -0.62
N GLU A 33 25.37 0.95 -1.32
CA GLU A 33 26.06 -0.30 -0.95
C GLU A 33 27.59 -0.19 -1.12
N LEU A 34 28.06 0.54 -2.15
CA LEU A 34 29.49 0.68 -2.45
C LEU A 34 30.19 1.78 -1.64
N GLU A 35 29.47 2.77 -1.15
CA GLU A 35 30.02 3.92 -0.43
C GLU A 35 30.91 3.56 0.77
N PRO A 36 30.58 2.56 1.61
CA PRO A 36 31.46 2.14 2.70
C PRO A 36 32.84 1.64 2.25
N PHE A 37 32.95 1.09 1.03
CA PHE A 37 34.19 0.55 0.48
C PHE A 37 34.89 1.54 -0.46
N TYR A 38 34.13 2.45 -1.07
CA TYR A 38 34.58 3.42 -2.06
C TYR A 38 33.92 4.78 -1.80
N PRO A 39 34.49 5.61 -0.91
CA PRO A 39 33.85 6.86 -0.45
C PRO A 39 33.53 7.86 -1.58
N SER A 40 34.32 7.88 -2.65
CA SER A 40 34.10 8.78 -3.80
C SER A 40 32.92 8.37 -4.69
N THR A 41 32.29 7.21 -4.46
CA THR A 41 31.21 6.69 -5.31
C THR A 41 30.01 7.65 -5.40
N ARG A 42 29.70 8.36 -4.30
CA ARG A 42 28.61 9.34 -4.27
C ARG A 42 28.93 10.57 -5.12
N GLU A 43 30.16 11.05 -5.09
CA GLU A 43 30.64 12.15 -5.94
C GLU A 43 30.65 11.75 -7.41
N ILE A 44 31.12 10.53 -7.72
CA ILE A 44 31.13 9.97 -9.07
C ILE A 44 29.72 9.87 -9.63
N ARG A 45 28.74 9.46 -8.82
CA ARG A 45 27.31 9.45 -9.19
C ARG A 45 26.80 10.85 -9.54
N GLN A 46 27.25 11.87 -8.80
CA GLN A 46 26.84 13.26 -9.00
C GLN A 46 27.60 13.95 -10.15
N SER A 47 28.60 13.28 -10.74
CA SER A 47 29.36 13.83 -11.87
C SER A 47 28.45 14.24 -13.02
N HIS A 48 28.94 15.21 -13.80
CA HIS A 48 28.20 15.79 -14.90
C HIS A 48 27.81 14.77 -15.98
N LEU A 49 28.72 13.84 -16.29
CA LEU A 49 28.48 12.80 -17.28
C LEU A 49 27.37 11.86 -16.84
N VAL A 50 27.42 11.33 -15.61
CA VAL A 50 26.37 10.43 -15.07
C VAL A 50 25.00 11.12 -15.03
N THR A 51 24.96 12.37 -14.56
CA THR A 51 23.71 13.15 -14.48
C THR A 51 23.13 13.44 -15.87
N ARG A 52 23.98 13.78 -16.85
CA ARG A 52 23.55 13.99 -18.24
C ARG A 52 23.12 12.70 -18.92
N THR A 53 23.81 11.58 -18.67
CA THR A 53 23.40 10.26 -19.18
C THR A 53 22.02 9.90 -18.65
N LEU A 54 21.76 10.06 -17.34
CA LEU A 54 20.41 9.88 -16.78
C LEU A 54 19.39 10.77 -17.50
N LYS A 55 19.65 12.08 -17.60
CA LYS A 55 18.74 13.04 -18.25
C LYS A 55 18.46 12.66 -19.72
N GLY A 56 19.47 12.21 -20.44
CA GLY A 56 19.35 11.70 -21.80
C GLY A 56 18.49 10.43 -21.87
N SER A 57 18.72 9.49 -20.97
CA SER A 57 17.92 8.27 -20.85
C SER A 57 16.46 8.56 -20.54
N PHE A 58 16.17 9.51 -19.64
CA PHE A 58 14.80 9.97 -19.38
C PHE A 58 14.14 10.50 -20.66
N ARG A 59 14.85 11.33 -21.45
CA ARG A 59 14.28 11.87 -22.69
C ARG A 59 14.02 10.79 -23.75
N ARG A 60 14.86 9.76 -23.81
CA ARG A 60 14.80 8.74 -24.87
C ARG A 60 13.89 7.57 -24.53
N PHE A 61 13.89 7.12 -23.28
CA PHE A 61 13.27 5.85 -22.87
C PHE A 61 12.11 6.02 -21.89
N SER A 62 11.86 7.22 -21.35
CA SER A 62 10.70 7.40 -20.46
C SER A 62 9.40 7.28 -21.24
N SER A 63 8.48 6.51 -20.68
CA SER A 63 7.08 6.46 -21.09
C SER A 63 6.21 7.23 -20.08
N PRO A 64 5.02 7.69 -20.48
CA PRO A 64 4.05 8.26 -19.55
C PRO A 64 3.80 7.31 -18.38
N LEU A 65 3.76 7.85 -17.16
CA LEU A 65 3.39 7.07 -15.99
C LEU A 65 1.90 6.73 -16.07
N LEU A 66 1.59 5.45 -16.29
CA LEU A 66 0.23 4.94 -16.09
C LEU A 66 -0.03 4.82 -14.58
N HIS A 67 -0.44 5.93 -13.98
CA HIS A 67 -0.87 5.92 -12.59
C HIS A 67 -2.15 5.12 -12.44
N LYS A 68 -2.20 4.29 -11.40
CA LYS A 68 -3.45 3.65 -10.99
C LYS A 68 -4.42 4.74 -10.54
N GLN A 69 -5.67 4.66 -11.00
CA GLN A 69 -6.69 5.64 -10.64
C GLN A 69 -7.03 5.51 -9.16
N PRO A 70 -7.22 6.63 -8.44
CA PRO A 70 -7.65 6.59 -7.05
C PRO A 70 -9.05 5.97 -6.93
N LEU A 71 -9.31 5.29 -5.81
CA LEU A 71 -10.68 4.98 -5.43
C LEU A 71 -11.41 6.28 -5.07
N THR A 72 -12.73 6.26 -5.22
CA THR A 72 -13.60 7.37 -4.83
C THR A 72 -14.70 6.80 -3.94
N ARG A 73 -15.41 7.67 -3.22
CA ARG A 73 -16.57 7.22 -2.43
C ARG A 73 -17.64 6.54 -3.30
N ALA A 74 -17.84 7.00 -4.53
CA ALA A 74 -18.74 6.37 -5.49
C ALA A 74 -18.30 4.95 -5.87
N HIS A 75 -16.99 4.69 -5.95
CA HIS A 75 -16.48 3.33 -6.13
C HIS A 75 -16.80 2.46 -4.91
N LEU A 76 -16.68 2.97 -3.68
CA LEU A 76 -17.05 2.20 -2.49
C LEU A 76 -18.53 1.83 -2.47
N LEU A 77 -19.40 2.77 -2.82
CA LEU A 77 -20.84 2.52 -2.99
C LEU A 77 -21.10 1.44 -4.05
N THR A 78 -20.38 1.48 -5.17
CA THR A 78 -20.49 0.45 -6.22
C THR A 78 -20.15 -0.94 -5.68
N ILE A 79 -19.12 -1.06 -4.82
CA ILE A 79 -18.78 -2.34 -4.18
C ILE A 79 -19.94 -2.80 -3.30
N MET A 80 -20.49 -1.93 -2.46
CA MET A 80 -21.60 -2.26 -1.57
C MET A 80 -22.84 -2.70 -2.36
N ASP A 81 -23.23 -1.93 -3.39
CA ASP A 81 -24.43 -2.18 -4.20
C ASP A 81 -24.34 -3.47 -5.03
N GLN A 82 -23.13 -3.81 -5.48
CA GLN A 82 -22.87 -5.01 -6.28
C GLN A 82 -22.51 -6.22 -5.41
N THR A 83 -22.35 -6.05 -4.09
CA THR A 83 -22.13 -7.16 -3.18
C THR A 83 -23.39 -8.03 -3.13
N PRO A 84 -23.28 -9.37 -3.26
CA PRO A 84 -24.46 -10.25 -3.32
C PRO A 84 -25.35 -10.13 -2.09
N ARG A 85 -26.67 -10.33 -2.29
CA ARG A 85 -27.67 -10.37 -1.21
C ARG A 85 -27.30 -11.33 -0.08
N HIS A 86 -26.67 -12.46 -0.42
CA HIS A 86 -26.08 -13.37 0.56
C HIS A 86 -24.60 -13.05 0.73
N ILE A 87 -24.31 -12.17 1.69
CA ILE A 87 -22.94 -11.77 1.97
C ILE A 87 -22.17 -12.92 2.62
N THR A 88 -20.98 -13.20 2.09
CA THR A 88 -20.10 -14.23 2.64
C THR A 88 -19.10 -13.58 3.59
N HIS A 89 -18.43 -14.38 4.41
CA HIS A 89 -17.35 -13.88 5.25
C HIS A 89 -16.21 -13.25 4.43
N ASP A 90 -15.87 -13.82 3.27
CA ASP A 90 -14.84 -13.26 2.38
C ASP A 90 -15.29 -11.92 1.75
N HIS A 91 -16.60 -11.73 1.51
CA HIS A 91 -17.16 -10.44 1.10
C HIS A 91 -17.07 -9.40 2.22
N LEU A 92 -17.44 -9.76 3.46
CA LEU A 92 -17.31 -8.89 4.62
C LEU A 92 -15.85 -8.46 4.86
N LEU A 93 -14.93 -9.42 4.79
CA LEU A 93 -13.49 -9.16 4.86
C LEU A 93 -13.06 -8.15 3.80
N PHE A 94 -13.44 -8.40 2.54
CA PHE A 94 -13.04 -7.54 1.43
C PHE A 94 -13.58 -6.11 1.61
N CYS A 95 -14.87 -5.93 1.92
CA CYS A 95 -15.46 -4.62 2.13
C CYS A 95 -14.81 -3.89 3.31
N ALA A 96 -14.62 -4.58 4.44
CA ALA A 96 -13.95 -4.00 5.61
C ALA A 96 -12.50 -3.58 5.28
N GLN A 97 -11.76 -4.36 4.50
CA GLN A 97 -10.40 -3.98 4.08
C GLN A 97 -10.38 -2.79 3.11
N VAL A 98 -11.29 -2.75 2.14
CA VAL A 98 -11.35 -1.64 1.18
C VAL A 98 -11.68 -0.33 1.90
N GLU A 99 -12.68 -0.35 2.77
CA GLU A 99 -13.09 0.83 3.53
C GLU A 99 -12.03 1.23 4.56
N SER A 100 -11.44 0.26 5.27
CA SER A 100 -10.32 0.55 6.18
C SER A 100 -9.14 1.17 5.45
N GLY A 101 -8.81 0.66 4.26
CA GLY A 101 -7.72 1.22 3.45
C GLY A 101 -8.03 2.59 2.86
N PHE A 102 -9.29 2.87 2.53
CA PHE A 102 -9.70 4.17 2.01
C PHE A 102 -9.77 5.22 3.11
N PHE A 103 -10.51 4.96 4.20
CA PHE A 103 -10.71 5.93 5.28
C PHE A 103 -9.51 6.04 6.22
N GLY A 104 -8.79 4.94 6.45
CA GLY A 104 -7.56 4.92 7.25
C GLY A 104 -6.28 5.21 6.46
N LEU A 105 -6.40 5.58 5.18
CA LEU A 105 -5.25 5.87 4.28
C LEU A 105 -4.24 4.72 4.14
N LEU A 106 -4.67 3.48 4.39
CA LEU A 106 -3.77 2.34 4.45
C LEU A 106 -3.31 1.89 3.06
N ARG A 107 -2.05 1.50 2.99
CA ARG A 107 -1.50 0.76 1.86
C ARG A 107 -2.02 -0.66 1.95
N LEU A 108 -2.27 -1.28 0.78
CA LEU A 108 -2.72 -2.67 0.73
C LEU A 108 -1.80 -3.62 1.52
N GLY A 109 -0.49 -3.37 1.54
CA GLY A 109 0.49 -4.21 2.26
C GLY A 109 0.31 -4.25 3.78
N GLU A 110 -0.45 -3.33 4.37
CA GLU A 110 -0.77 -3.30 5.81
C GLU A 110 -1.97 -4.18 6.16
N LEU A 111 -2.75 -4.59 5.15
CA LEU A 111 -4.00 -5.34 5.31
C LEU A 111 -3.87 -6.81 4.90
N VAL A 112 -2.85 -7.17 4.11
CA VAL A 112 -2.75 -8.49 3.46
C VAL A 112 -1.33 -9.08 3.52
N TRP A 113 -1.24 -10.40 3.36
CA TRP A 113 0.02 -11.09 3.12
C TRP A 113 0.64 -10.71 1.76
N PRO A 114 1.96 -10.49 1.72
CA PRO A 114 2.74 -10.68 0.51
C PRO A 114 2.48 -12.04 -0.16
N ASP A 115 2.34 -12.02 -1.49
CA ASP A 115 2.19 -13.26 -2.28
C ASP A 115 3.45 -14.14 -2.16
N LYS A 116 4.64 -13.52 -2.16
CA LYS A 116 5.92 -14.21 -1.97
C LYS A 116 6.08 -14.66 -0.52
N VAL A 117 6.13 -15.98 -0.28
CA VAL A 117 6.26 -16.58 1.05
C VAL A 117 7.53 -16.12 1.78
N ALA A 118 8.64 -15.93 1.07
CA ALA A 118 9.91 -15.47 1.68
C ALA A 118 9.85 -14.05 2.28
N LEU A 119 8.86 -13.24 1.89
CA LEU A 119 8.67 -11.88 2.42
C LEU A 119 7.71 -11.86 3.61
N ARG A 120 7.26 -13.03 4.06
CA ARG A 120 6.21 -13.15 5.06
C ARG A 120 6.78 -13.09 6.47
N ASP A 121 6.29 -12.14 7.27
CA ASP A 121 6.61 -11.94 8.67
C ASP A 121 5.33 -11.73 9.51
N PHE A 122 5.10 -12.60 10.51
CA PHE A 122 3.93 -12.52 11.39
C PHE A 122 3.93 -11.26 12.25
N LEU A 123 5.11 -10.68 12.51
CA LEU A 123 5.27 -9.43 13.25
C LEU A 123 4.81 -8.21 12.44
N LYS A 124 4.34 -8.39 11.21
CA LYS A 124 3.81 -7.32 10.34
C LYS A 124 2.30 -7.40 10.15
N LEU A 125 1.63 -8.33 10.83
CA LEU A 125 0.18 -8.50 10.75
C LEU A 125 -0.52 -7.70 11.85
N SER A 126 -1.62 -7.04 11.51
CA SER A 126 -2.54 -6.49 12.52
C SER A 126 -3.17 -7.61 13.33
N MET A 127 -3.20 -7.41 14.65
CA MET A 127 -3.72 -8.40 15.59
C MET A 127 -5.16 -8.07 15.99
N ARG A 128 -5.97 -9.10 16.19
CA ARG A 128 -7.35 -8.95 16.69
C ARG A 128 -7.38 -8.32 18.08
N LEU A 129 -6.39 -8.62 18.92
CA LEU A 129 -6.32 -8.11 20.30
C LEU A 129 -6.02 -6.62 20.38
N SER A 130 -5.46 -6.00 19.34
CA SER A 130 -5.24 -4.55 19.31
C SER A 130 -6.46 -3.76 18.82
N VAL A 131 -7.55 -4.44 18.42
CA VAL A 131 -8.76 -3.77 17.97
C VAL A 131 -9.47 -3.12 19.15
N VAL A 132 -9.71 -1.82 19.04
CA VAL A 132 -10.55 -1.04 19.94
C VAL A 132 -11.78 -0.58 19.17
N LEU A 133 -12.96 -0.81 19.75
CA LEU A 133 -14.24 -0.32 19.23
C LEU A 133 -14.82 0.68 20.22
N THR A 134 -15.35 1.77 19.68
CA THR A 134 -16.23 2.71 20.38
C THR A 134 -17.52 2.86 19.60
N ASP A 135 -18.46 3.67 20.12
CA ASP A 135 -19.73 3.92 19.43
C ASP A 135 -19.52 4.67 18.10
N ASP A 136 -18.45 5.45 17.99
CA ASP A 136 -18.19 6.33 16.85
C ASP A 136 -16.93 5.95 16.04
N THR A 137 -16.11 5.03 16.54
CA THR A 137 -14.81 4.73 15.91
C THR A 137 -14.43 3.26 16.06
N TYR A 138 -13.54 2.83 15.18
CA TYR A 138 -12.73 1.64 15.41
C TYR A 138 -11.27 1.96 15.15
N GLY A 139 -10.39 1.25 15.83
CA GLY A 139 -8.97 1.34 15.55
C GLY A 139 -8.25 0.05 15.84
N PHE A 140 -7.05 -0.08 15.28
CA PHE A 140 -6.16 -1.21 15.52
C PHE A 140 -4.72 -0.81 15.26
N GLU A 141 -3.80 -1.50 15.92
CA GLU A 141 -2.37 -1.28 15.72
C GLU A 141 -1.88 -1.93 14.41
N LEU A 142 -1.13 -1.16 13.63
CA LEU A 142 -0.30 -1.68 12.55
C LEU A 142 1.04 -2.13 13.13
N ALA A 143 1.44 -3.33 12.75
CA ALA A 143 2.67 -3.89 13.26
C ALA A 143 3.87 -3.33 12.48
N ARG A 144 4.67 -2.50 13.16
CA ARG A 144 5.99 -1.94 12.79
C ARG A 144 6.17 -1.48 11.33
N GLU A 145 6.20 -0.16 11.13
CA GLU A 145 6.71 0.45 9.90
C GLU A 145 8.24 0.64 9.95
N LYS A 146 8.90 0.54 8.79
CA LYS A 146 10.35 0.82 8.62
C LYS A 146 10.74 2.29 8.91
N ALA A 147 9.76 3.17 9.13
CA ALA A 147 9.92 4.59 9.41
C ALA A 147 9.51 4.98 10.85
N ASP A 148 9.13 4.02 11.69
CA ASP A 148 8.82 4.28 13.10
C ASP A 148 10.13 4.38 13.90
N ASP A 149 10.80 5.52 13.76
CA ASP A 149 11.99 5.87 14.56
C ASP A 149 11.63 6.17 16.03
N ARG A 150 10.34 6.32 16.37
CA ARG A 150 9.87 6.81 17.68
C ARG A 150 9.21 5.76 18.56
N PHE A 151 9.00 4.54 18.06
CA PHE A 151 8.41 3.42 18.82
C PHE A 151 7.01 3.71 19.38
N GLU A 152 6.26 4.62 18.75
CA GLU A 152 4.94 5.05 19.26
C GLU A 152 3.80 4.11 18.82
N GLY A 153 4.05 3.21 17.86
CA GLY A 153 3.02 2.33 17.32
C GLY A 153 2.05 3.09 16.41
N ASN A 154 1.91 2.63 15.17
CA ASN A 154 0.98 3.24 14.22
C ASN A 154 -0.44 2.72 14.49
N VAL A 155 -1.14 3.32 15.47
CA VAL A 155 -2.57 3.08 15.68
C VAL A 155 -3.34 3.75 14.55
N VAL A 156 -4.10 2.94 13.81
CA VAL A 156 -5.05 3.44 12.84
C VAL A 156 -6.36 3.68 13.57
N LEU A 157 -6.90 4.89 13.48
CA LEU A 157 -8.21 5.24 14.03
C LEU A 157 -9.12 5.71 12.90
N ILE A 158 -10.22 5.02 12.71
CA ILE A 158 -11.20 5.31 11.65
C ILE A 158 -12.53 5.63 12.30
N GLN A 159 -13.05 6.80 11.95
CA GLN A 159 -14.34 7.28 12.44
C GLN A 159 -15.48 6.74 11.58
N HIS A 160 -16.65 6.60 12.18
CA HIS A 160 -17.90 6.39 11.46
C HIS A 160 -18.11 7.50 10.42
N SER A 161 -18.93 7.21 9.42
CA SER A 161 -19.31 8.21 8.43
C SER A 161 -20.82 8.39 8.40
N GLU A 162 -21.28 9.64 8.51
CA GLU A 162 -22.69 9.99 8.34
C GLU A 162 -23.19 9.75 6.91
N LEU A 163 -22.27 9.73 5.95
CA LEU A 163 -22.56 9.42 4.55
C LEU A 163 -22.33 7.92 4.31
N SER A 164 -23.07 7.32 3.38
CA SER A 164 -22.77 5.96 2.93
C SER A 164 -21.52 5.95 2.02
N PRO A 165 -20.63 4.94 2.11
CA PRO A 165 -20.63 3.84 3.08
C PRO A 165 -20.15 4.28 4.47
N ASP A 166 -20.66 3.62 5.52
CA ASP A 166 -20.14 3.78 6.88
C ASP A 166 -19.10 2.70 7.21
N PRO A 167 -17.81 3.06 7.33
CA PRO A 167 -16.75 2.10 7.59
C PRO A 167 -16.87 1.40 8.94
N LEU A 168 -17.49 2.04 9.93
CA LEU A 168 -17.66 1.44 11.25
C LEU A 168 -18.62 0.26 11.19
N THR A 169 -19.81 0.47 10.60
CA THR A 169 -20.81 -0.59 10.42
C THR A 169 -20.23 -1.78 9.64
N THR A 170 -19.55 -1.54 8.51
CA THR A 170 -18.93 -2.61 7.72
C THR A 170 -17.88 -3.38 8.52
N PHE A 171 -17.03 -2.68 9.26
CA PHE A 171 -16.00 -3.30 10.09
C PHE A 171 -16.59 -4.14 11.23
N GLN A 172 -17.62 -3.63 11.91
CA GLN A 172 -18.31 -4.37 12.97
C GLN A 172 -18.95 -5.66 12.45
N GLN A 173 -19.59 -5.63 11.27
CA GLN A 173 -20.16 -6.84 10.65
C GLN A 173 -19.08 -7.88 10.33
N TYR A 174 -17.95 -7.43 9.78
CA TYR A 174 -16.79 -8.29 9.56
C TYR A 174 -16.27 -8.89 10.88
N LEU A 175 -16.05 -8.05 11.88
CA LEU A 175 -15.48 -8.46 13.17
C LEU A 175 -16.37 -9.49 13.87
N ALA A 176 -17.68 -9.28 13.88
CA ALA A 176 -18.64 -10.24 14.43
C ALA A 176 -18.57 -11.60 13.70
N SER A 177 -18.53 -11.58 12.36
CA SER A 177 -18.39 -12.80 11.55
C SER A 177 -17.04 -13.50 11.80
N ARG A 178 -15.97 -12.73 11.95
CA ARG A 178 -14.61 -13.21 12.22
C ARG A 178 -14.49 -13.84 13.59
N ASP A 179 -15.02 -13.20 14.62
CA ASP A 179 -14.95 -13.70 16.00
C ASP A 179 -15.85 -14.93 16.22
N GLN A 180 -16.98 -15.01 15.53
CA GLN A 180 -17.81 -16.21 15.53
C GLN A 180 -17.10 -17.42 14.91
N ARG A 181 -16.34 -17.20 13.83
CA ARG A 181 -15.65 -18.28 13.09
C ARG A 181 -14.29 -18.65 13.68
N PHE A 182 -13.55 -17.67 14.19
CA PHE A 182 -12.16 -17.81 14.61
C PHE A 182 -11.90 -17.17 15.98
N PRO A 183 -12.58 -17.63 17.04
CA PRO A 183 -12.52 -16.99 18.36
C PRO A 183 -11.12 -16.95 18.98
N THR A 184 -10.25 -17.90 18.61
CA THR A 184 -8.90 -18.06 19.18
C THR A 184 -7.77 -17.66 18.23
N HIS A 185 -8.07 -17.29 16.98
CA HIS A 185 -7.02 -16.86 16.08
C HIS A 185 -6.53 -15.45 16.46
N PRO A 186 -5.23 -15.14 16.40
CA PRO A 186 -4.73 -13.82 16.77
C PRO A 186 -4.80 -12.79 15.64
N GLN A 187 -4.84 -13.20 14.37
CA GLN A 187 -4.80 -12.27 13.25
C GLN A 187 -6.14 -11.54 13.07
N LEU A 188 -6.10 -10.24 12.79
CA LEU A 188 -7.30 -9.45 12.51
C LEU A 188 -7.95 -9.89 11.19
N TRP A 189 -7.18 -9.84 10.11
CA TRP A 189 -7.66 -10.12 8.75
C TRP A 189 -7.55 -11.61 8.43
N LEU A 190 -8.68 -12.30 8.49
CA LEU A 190 -8.84 -13.71 8.19
C LEU A 190 -9.92 -13.93 7.15
N ARG A 191 -9.63 -14.81 6.20
CA ARG A 191 -10.58 -15.37 5.23
C ARG A 191 -11.42 -16.47 5.85
N ALA A 192 -12.45 -16.91 5.15
CA ALA A 192 -13.32 -18.02 5.52
C ALA A 192 -12.57 -19.34 5.71
N SER A 193 -11.39 -19.48 5.09
CA SER A 193 -10.48 -20.62 5.27
C SER A 193 -9.59 -20.53 6.52
N GLY A 194 -9.69 -19.46 7.32
CA GLY A 194 -8.82 -19.20 8.47
C GLY A 194 -7.41 -18.72 8.10
N SER A 195 -7.15 -18.46 6.82
CA SER A 195 -5.88 -17.92 6.34
C SER A 195 -5.96 -16.40 6.19
N VAL A 196 -4.85 -15.72 6.39
CA VAL A 196 -4.73 -14.28 6.14
C VAL A 196 -4.80 -14.04 4.61
N PRO A 197 -5.58 -13.06 4.14
CA PRO A 197 -5.72 -12.78 2.71
C PRO A 197 -4.38 -12.38 2.10
N THR A 198 -4.11 -12.82 0.86
CA THR A 198 -2.92 -12.37 0.12
C THR A 198 -3.24 -11.18 -0.75
N ARG A 199 -2.20 -10.47 -1.19
CA ARG A 199 -2.33 -9.40 -2.18
C ARG A 199 -3.05 -9.88 -3.45
N SER A 200 -2.70 -11.04 -3.99
CA SER A 200 -3.36 -11.57 -5.19
C SER A 200 -4.83 -11.89 -4.96
N TRP A 201 -5.20 -12.41 -3.79
CA TRP A 201 -6.61 -12.62 -3.43
C TRP A 201 -7.38 -11.30 -3.42
N PHE A 202 -6.86 -10.27 -2.75
CA PHE A 202 -7.53 -8.97 -2.67
C PHE A 202 -7.67 -8.32 -4.05
N ILE A 203 -6.61 -8.34 -4.86
CA ILE A 203 -6.64 -7.78 -6.21
C ILE A 203 -7.63 -8.53 -7.11
N SER A 204 -7.74 -9.86 -6.96
CA SER A 204 -8.74 -10.66 -7.67
C SER A 204 -10.16 -10.24 -7.32
N MET A 205 -10.45 -10.01 -6.04
CA MET A 205 -11.75 -9.50 -5.59
C MET A 205 -12.03 -8.11 -6.18
N LEU A 206 -11.06 -7.20 -6.06
CA LEU A 206 -11.17 -5.83 -6.56
C LEU A 206 -11.41 -5.75 -8.07
N HIS A 207 -10.76 -6.62 -8.85
CA HIS A 207 -10.94 -6.69 -10.31
C HIS A 207 -12.25 -7.37 -10.73
N GLY A 208 -12.99 -7.97 -9.79
CA GLY A 208 -14.39 -8.34 -10.01
C GLY A 208 -15.30 -7.12 -10.17
N PHE A 209 -14.95 -5.99 -9.56
CA PHE A 209 -15.74 -4.74 -9.59
C PHE A 209 -15.17 -3.70 -10.56
N PHE A 210 -13.84 -3.65 -10.72
CA PHE A 210 -13.16 -2.56 -11.43
C PHE A 210 -12.14 -3.03 -12.46
N PRO A 211 -11.86 -2.19 -13.49
CA PRO A 211 -10.77 -2.46 -14.41
C PRO A 211 -9.39 -2.44 -13.73
N LYS A 212 -8.39 -2.99 -14.41
CA LYS A 212 -6.99 -3.05 -13.94
C LYS A 212 -6.35 -1.68 -13.70
N SER A 213 -7.00 -0.57 -14.06
CA SER A 213 -6.57 0.78 -13.71
C SER A 213 -6.70 1.06 -12.21
N ILE A 214 -7.54 0.31 -11.48
CA ILE A 214 -7.65 0.36 -10.01
C ILE A 214 -6.88 -0.81 -9.40
N ALA A 215 -6.13 -0.55 -8.33
CA ALA A 215 -5.30 -1.55 -7.65
C ALA A 215 -5.12 -1.20 -6.16
N GLY A 216 -4.30 -1.96 -5.43
CA GLY A 216 -4.10 -1.75 -3.99
C GLY A 216 -3.64 -0.35 -3.57
N HIS A 217 -2.90 0.39 -4.41
CA HIS A 217 -2.50 1.78 -4.11
C HIS A 217 -3.65 2.78 -4.28
N SER A 218 -4.73 2.38 -4.96
CA SER A 218 -5.89 3.23 -5.21
C SER A 218 -6.66 3.57 -3.94
N MET A 219 -6.60 2.74 -2.89
CA MET A 219 -7.24 3.00 -1.59
C MET A 219 -6.64 4.22 -0.91
N CYS A 220 -5.37 4.15 -0.51
CA CYS A 220 -4.62 5.26 0.08
C CYS A 220 -4.69 6.52 -0.79
N ALA A 221 -4.40 6.42 -2.09
CA ALA A 221 -4.47 7.57 -3.00
C ALA A 221 -5.89 8.19 -3.08
N GLY A 222 -6.92 7.35 -3.03
CA GLY A 222 -8.32 7.78 -3.01
C GLY A 222 -8.70 8.51 -1.73
N GLY A 223 -8.35 7.94 -0.58
CA GLY A 223 -8.57 8.56 0.72
C GLY A 223 -7.87 9.90 0.85
N THR A 224 -6.58 9.97 0.49
CA THR A 224 -5.79 11.23 0.48
C THR A 224 -6.46 12.28 -0.40
N THR A 225 -6.90 11.90 -1.61
CA THR A 225 -7.56 12.82 -2.54
C THR A 225 -8.91 13.30 -1.99
N SER A 226 -9.66 12.41 -1.34
CA SER A 226 -10.95 12.74 -0.72
C SER A 226 -10.78 13.73 0.43
N LEU A 227 -9.78 13.55 1.29
CA LEU A 227 -9.48 14.48 2.39
C LEU A 227 -9.02 15.84 1.87
N ALA A 228 -8.14 15.84 0.85
CA ALA A 228 -7.70 17.08 0.20
C ALA A 228 -8.88 17.84 -0.43
N ALA A 229 -9.79 17.13 -1.10
CA ALA A 229 -11.00 17.73 -1.68
C ALA A 229 -11.97 18.27 -0.61
N ALA A 230 -11.98 17.67 0.58
CA ALA A 230 -12.72 18.16 1.75
C ALA A 230 -12.03 19.34 2.48
N GLY A 231 -10.88 19.81 1.99
CA GLY A 231 -10.15 20.95 2.55
C GLY A 231 -9.25 20.61 3.74
N VAL A 232 -8.95 19.33 3.97
CA VAL A 232 -8.02 18.93 5.04
C VAL A 232 -6.60 19.39 4.69
N PRO A 233 -5.88 20.08 5.60
CA PRO A 233 -4.52 20.54 5.36
C PRO A 233 -3.54 19.38 5.07
N PRO A 234 -2.57 19.54 4.15
CA PRO A 234 -1.63 18.47 3.80
C PRO A 234 -0.78 17.93 4.95
N ASP A 235 -0.48 18.75 5.97
CA ASP A 235 0.25 18.34 7.16
C ASP A 235 -0.52 17.33 8.03
N ARG A 236 -1.84 17.26 7.86
CA ARG A 236 -2.75 16.32 8.53
C ARG A 236 -3.15 15.11 7.69
N ILE A 237 -2.69 15.03 6.44
CA ILE A 237 -2.87 13.87 5.56
C ILE A 237 -1.54 13.13 5.52
N ARG A 238 -1.34 12.18 6.43
CA ARG A 238 -0.13 11.34 6.48
C ARG A 238 -0.48 9.88 6.37
#